data_AF-A0A3B8NP23-F1
#
_entry.id   AF-A0A3B8NP23-F1
#
_cell.length_a   1.000
_cell.length_b   1.000
_cell.length_c   1.000
_cell.angle_alpha   90.00
_cell.angle_beta   90.00
_cell.angle_gamma   90.00
#
_symmetry.space_group_name_H-M   'P 1'
#
loop_
_entity.id
_entity.type
_entity.pdbx_description
1 polymer ?
#
loop_
_entity_poly.entity_id
_entity_poly.type
_entity_poly.pdbx_seq_one_letter_code
_entity_poly.pdbx_strand_id
1 'polypeptide(L)'
;MTGNVALLLGCGTVGTAAVKLLLEDGKFRHVIAADRQSCRAASLADAMGDGVTAIQLDCGDEDQVAGVLGDVSVVLNPTGPFDRSTLSLMRTVVEAGVPYADINDDVETLQAVFESEYLNSLAKDRGVGVLSGLGASPGGGPPYGHA
;
A
#
# COMPACT_ATOMS: atom_id res chain seq x y z
N MET A 1 23.03 6.99 4.93
CA MET A 1 22.17 5.86 4.51
C MET A 1 20.77 6.20 4.97
N THR A 2 19.96 6.80 4.10
CA THR A 2 18.54 7.05 4.37
C THR A 2 17.86 5.68 4.38
N GLY A 3 17.23 5.31 5.51
CA GLY A 3 16.53 4.04 5.63
C GLY A 3 15.16 4.13 4.97
N ASN A 4 14.75 3.09 4.24
CA ASN A 4 13.45 3.08 3.56
C ASN A 4 12.32 2.96 4.60
N VAL A 5 11.31 3.82 4.48
CA VAL A 5 10.08 3.78 5.29
C VAL A 5 8.93 3.25 4.44
N ALA A 6 8.26 2.20 4.91
CA ALA A 6 7.03 1.70 4.26
C ALA A 6 5.80 2.25 5.00
N LEU A 7 4.81 2.72 4.27
CA LEU A 7 3.46 2.95 4.80
C LEU A 7 2.60 1.73 4.50
N LEU A 8 2.12 1.06 5.55
CA LEU A 8 1.17 -0.04 5.42
C LEU A 8 -0.24 0.47 5.74
N LEU A 9 -1.16 0.33 4.78
CA LEU A 9 -2.56 0.67 4.94
C LEU A 9 -3.35 -0.56 5.41
N GLY A 10 -3.90 -0.50 6.62
CA GLY A 10 -4.67 -1.57 7.22
C GLY A 10 -3.85 -2.56 8.03
N CYS A 11 -4.26 -2.75 9.28
CA CYS A 11 -3.61 -3.61 10.27
C CYS A 11 -4.41 -4.91 10.51
N GLY A 12 -5.06 -5.43 9.46
CA GLY A 12 -5.73 -6.74 9.49
C GLY A 12 -4.74 -7.91 9.36
N THR A 13 -5.25 -9.11 9.08
CA THR A 13 -4.42 -10.32 8.96
C THR A 13 -3.32 -10.19 7.91
N VAL A 14 -3.65 -9.75 6.69
CA VAL A 14 -2.68 -9.60 5.60
C VAL A 14 -1.69 -8.50 5.91
N GLY A 15 -2.15 -7.34 6.40
CA GLY A 15 -1.27 -6.25 6.77
C GLY A 15 -0.28 -6.62 7.88
N THR A 16 -0.75 -7.32 8.92
CA THR A 16 0.13 -7.81 9.99
C THR A 16 1.21 -8.75 9.45
N ALA A 17 0.83 -9.67 8.55
CA ALA A 17 1.80 -10.55 7.90
C ALA A 17 2.79 -9.77 7.02
N ALA A 18 2.33 -8.76 6.29
CA ALA A 18 3.17 -7.90 5.46
C ALA A 18 4.18 -7.11 6.32
N VAL A 19 3.78 -6.49 7.44
CA VAL A 19 4.72 -5.82 8.36
C VAL A 19 5.80 -6.77 8.83
N LYS A 20 5.42 -7.97 9.26
CA LYS A 20 6.38 -8.97 9.73
C LYS A 20 7.42 -9.29 8.65
N LEU A 21 6.99 -9.52 7.41
CA LEU A 21 7.89 -9.78 6.29
C LEU A 21 8.81 -8.60 5.98
N LEU A 22 8.30 -7.35 6.04
CA LEU A 22 9.09 -6.15 5.79
C LEU A 22 10.21 -5.97 6.83
N LEU A 23 9.89 -6.24 8.10
CA LEU A 23 10.86 -6.17 9.19
C LEU A 23 11.91 -7.29 9.09
N GLU A 24 11.50 -8.49 8.69
CA GLU A 24 12.40 -9.64 8.49
C GLU A 24 13.35 -9.45 7.29
N ASP A 25 12.89 -8.80 6.20
CA ASP A 25 13.71 -8.53 5.01
C ASP A 25 14.86 -7.54 5.29
N GLY A 26 14.74 -6.70 6.32
CA GLY A 26 15.77 -5.76 6.76
C GLY A 26 16.08 -4.61 5.80
N LYS A 27 15.43 -4.55 4.62
CA LYS A 27 15.55 -3.43 3.67
C LYS A 27 14.77 -2.19 4.11
N PHE A 28 13.74 -2.37 4.94
CA PHE A 28 12.95 -1.28 5.53
C PHE A 28 13.41 -1.05 6.97
N ARG A 29 13.80 0.19 7.26
CA ARG A 29 14.22 0.57 8.62
C ARG A 29 13.02 0.77 9.54
N HIS A 30 11.89 1.15 8.95
CA HIS A 30 10.70 1.53 9.69
C HIS A 30 9.44 1.26 8.88
N VAL A 31 8.37 0.88 9.57
CA VAL A 31 7.03 0.72 8.99
C VAL A 31 6.07 1.66 9.73
N ILE A 32 5.36 2.49 8.99
CA ILE A 32 4.21 3.23 9.50
C ILE A 32 3.00 2.35 9.28
N ALA A 33 2.41 1.84 10.35
CA ALA A 33 1.21 1.04 10.33
C ALA A 33 -0.01 1.96 10.50
N ALA A 34 -0.79 2.12 9.44
CA ALA A 34 -1.98 2.94 9.41
C ALA A 34 -3.23 2.07 9.48
N ASP A 35 -4.21 2.45 10.30
CA ASP A 35 -5.54 1.84 10.28
C ASP A 35 -6.60 2.87 10.69
N ARG A 36 -7.80 2.78 10.10
CA ARG A 36 -8.94 3.61 10.50
C ARG A 36 -9.33 3.38 11.97
N GLN A 37 -9.10 2.17 12.47
CA GLN A 37 -9.23 1.79 13.87
C GLN A 37 -7.86 1.91 14.57
N SER A 38 -7.64 3.01 15.29
CA SER A 38 -6.38 3.29 16.00
C SER A 38 -5.89 2.14 16.90
N CYS A 39 -6.81 1.40 17.53
CA CYS A 39 -6.47 0.25 18.37
C CYS A 39 -5.77 -0.88 17.61
N ARG A 40 -6.08 -1.10 16.32
CA ARG A 40 -5.44 -2.14 15.50
C ARG A 40 -4.01 -1.78 15.16
N ALA A 41 -3.79 -0.53 14.73
CA ALA A 41 -2.45 -0.01 14.47
C ALA A 41 -1.59 -0.04 15.74
N ALA A 42 -2.14 0.40 16.87
CA ALA A 42 -1.44 0.36 18.16
C ALA A 42 -1.08 -1.08 18.58
N SER A 43 -2.01 -2.02 18.48
CA SER A 43 -1.75 -3.43 18.81
C SER A 43 -0.66 -4.05 17.94
N LEU A 44 -0.61 -3.67 16.65
CA LEU A 44 0.43 -4.14 15.74
C LEU A 44 1.80 -3.54 16.10
N ALA A 45 1.86 -2.24 16.40
CA ALA A 45 3.10 -1.61 16.85
C ALA A 45 3.61 -2.22 18.17
N ASP A 46 2.74 -2.44 19.15
CA ASP A 46 3.10 -3.10 20.42
C ASP A 46 3.66 -4.51 20.20
N ALA A 47 3.10 -5.26 19.23
CA ALA A 47 3.55 -6.61 18.91
C ALA A 47 4.90 -6.64 18.16
N MET A 48 5.21 -5.61 17.37
CA MET A 48 6.40 -5.57 16.50
C MET A 48 7.57 -4.75 17.08
N GLY A 49 7.30 -3.90 18.07
CA GLY A 49 8.28 -3.06 18.75
C GLY A 49 8.72 -1.84 17.93
N ASP A 50 9.91 -1.31 18.23
CA ASP A 50 10.42 -0.01 17.75
C ASP A 50 10.55 0.13 16.22
N GLY A 51 10.44 -0.98 15.48
CA GLY A 51 10.41 -0.98 14.01
C GLY A 51 9.11 -0.44 13.41
N VAL A 52 8.06 -0.23 14.21
CA VAL A 52 6.73 0.14 13.75
C VAL A 52 6.17 1.34 14.50
N THR A 53 5.68 2.33 13.78
CA THR A 53 4.87 3.43 14.34
C THR A 53 3.42 3.25 13.93
N ALA A 54 2.51 3.32 14.90
CA ALA A 54 1.08 3.28 14.67
C ALA A 54 0.52 4.68 14.39
N ILE A 55 -0.32 4.81 13.35
CA ILE A 55 -1.12 6.02 13.12
C ILE A 55 -2.58 5.64 12.88
N GLN A 56 -3.50 6.53 13.29
CA GLN A 56 -4.87 6.47 12.84
C GLN A 56 -4.99 7.23 11.51
N LEU A 57 -5.52 6.57 10.49
CA LEU A 57 -5.67 7.18 9.17
C LEU A 57 -6.84 6.52 8.43
N ASP A 58 -7.70 7.35 7.84
CA ASP A 58 -8.71 6.89 6.89
C ASP A 58 -8.15 6.97 5.46
N CYS A 59 -8.05 5.82 4.78
CA CYS A 59 -7.52 5.77 3.41
C CYS A 59 -8.45 6.43 2.38
N GLY A 60 -9.72 6.65 2.72
CA GLY A 60 -10.66 7.42 1.90
C GLY A 60 -10.54 8.94 2.07
N ASP A 61 -9.74 9.41 3.03
CA ASP A 61 -9.47 10.83 3.25
C ASP A 61 -8.12 11.20 2.61
N GLU A 62 -8.19 11.80 1.42
CA GLU A 62 -7.02 12.14 0.61
C GLU A 62 -6.09 13.13 1.31
N ASP A 63 -6.62 14.04 2.14
CA ASP A 63 -5.81 15.02 2.88
C ASP A 63 -5.02 14.32 3.99
N GLN A 64 -5.63 13.37 4.70
CA GLN A 64 -4.92 12.55 5.69
C GLN A 64 -3.82 11.71 5.03
N VAL A 65 -4.12 11.09 3.89
CA VAL A 65 -3.14 10.31 3.13
C VAL A 65 -1.98 11.19 2.69
N ALA A 66 -2.25 12.32 2.02
CA ALA A 66 -1.22 13.23 1.55
C ALA A 66 -0.32 13.73 2.69
N GLY A 67 -0.89 13.99 3.87
CA GLY A 67 -0.17 14.47 5.04
C GLY A 67 0.87 13.51 5.61
N VAL A 68 0.82 12.21 5.28
CA VAL A 68 1.74 11.20 5.84
C VAL A 68 2.78 10.68 4.86
N LEU A 69 2.76 11.12 3.59
CA LEU A 69 3.61 10.55 2.53
C LEU A 69 5.04 11.13 2.46
N GLY A 70 5.34 12.19 3.20
CA GLY A 70 6.56 12.99 3.02
C GLY A 70 7.89 12.21 3.01
N ASP A 71 8.08 11.28 3.96
CA ASP A 71 9.29 10.45 4.06
C ASP A 71 9.04 8.99 3.64
N VAL A 72 7.87 8.70 3.06
CA VAL A 72 7.45 7.34 2.69
C VAL A 72 8.12 6.92 1.38
N SER A 73 8.76 5.76 1.40
CA SER A 73 9.44 5.18 0.23
C SER A 73 8.55 4.27 -0.60
N VAL A 74 7.48 3.72 0.00
CA VAL A 74 6.47 2.91 -0.69
C VAL A 74 5.19 2.85 0.16
N VAL A 75 4.04 2.85 -0.51
CA VAL A 75 2.75 2.53 0.10
C VAL A 75 2.36 1.10 -0.26
N LEU A 76 1.99 0.32 0.75
CA LEU A 76 1.47 -1.03 0.62
C LEU A 76 0.03 -1.05 1.11
N ASN A 77 -0.90 -1.39 0.21
CA ASN A 77 -2.33 -1.47 0.52
C ASN A 77 -2.81 -2.93 0.52
N PRO A 78 -2.71 -3.64 1.65
CA PRO A 78 -3.36 -4.93 1.85
C PRO A 78 -4.87 -4.82 2.18
N THR A 79 -5.45 -3.62 2.21
CA THR A 79 -6.83 -3.40 2.66
C THR A 79 -7.84 -3.46 1.52
N GLY A 80 -8.81 -4.36 1.67
CA GLY A 80 -10.10 -4.30 0.99
C GLY A 80 -11.22 -3.76 1.91
N PRO A 81 -12.43 -3.53 1.36
CA PRO A 81 -12.82 -3.78 -0.02
C PRO A 81 -12.14 -2.83 -1.01
N PHE A 82 -11.81 -3.33 -2.20
CA PHE A 82 -11.32 -2.50 -3.30
C PHE A 82 -12.51 -1.97 -4.08
N ASP A 83 -12.52 -0.66 -4.32
CA ASP A 83 -13.59 0.02 -5.03
C ASP A 83 -13.07 1.29 -5.73
N ARG A 84 -13.96 2.18 -6.18
CA ARG A 84 -13.56 3.43 -6.86
C ARG A 84 -12.64 4.31 -6.02
N SER A 85 -12.70 4.24 -4.69
CA SER A 85 -11.79 4.99 -3.80
C SER A 85 -10.35 4.52 -3.92
N THR A 86 -10.10 3.27 -4.34
CA THR A 86 -8.75 2.75 -4.61
C THR A 86 -8.04 3.58 -5.68
N LEU A 87 -8.74 3.99 -6.73
CA LEU A 87 -8.16 4.86 -7.77
C LEU A 87 -7.83 6.26 -7.23
N SER A 88 -8.65 6.81 -6.35
CA SER A 88 -8.35 8.09 -5.68
C SER A 88 -7.10 7.98 -4.83
N LEU A 89 -7.03 6.95 -3.97
CA LEU A 89 -5.87 6.66 -3.14
C LEU A 89 -4.59 6.50 -3.97
N MET A 90 -4.64 5.70 -5.05
CA MET A 90 -3.49 5.54 -5.96
C MET A 90 -3.05 6.88 -6.54
N ARG A 91 -3.99 7.75 -6.96
CA ARG A 91 -3.66 9.08 -7.49
C ARG A 91 -2.98 9.94 -6.44
N THR A 92 -3.52 10.05 -5.23
CA THR A 92 -2.92 10.82 -4.13
C THR A 92 -1.49 10.35 -3.84
N VAL A 93 -1.27 9.03 -3.78
CA VAL A 93 0.04 8.43 -3.52
C VAL A 93 1.03 8.72 -4.66
N VAL A 94 0.61 8.55 -5.91
CA VAL A 94 1.46 8.82 -7.07
C VAL A 94 1.72 10.32 -7.23
N GLU A 95 0.74 11.19 -6.94
CA GLU A 95 0.89 12.64 -6.88
C GLU A 95 1.84 13.12 -5.78
N ALA A 96 2.15 12.30 -4.78
CA ALA A 96 3.22 12.56 -3.84
C ALA A 96 4.60 12.06 -4.34
N GLY A 97 4.65 11.38 -5.48
CA GLY A 97 5.87 10.75 -5.99
C GLY A 97 6.27 9.51 -5.21
N VAL A 98 5.31 8.80 -4.62
CA VAL A 98 5.54 7.59 -3.84
C VAL A 98 5.08 6.35 -4.63
N PRO A 99 5.90 5.29 -4.75
CA PRO A 99 5.48 4.02 -5.33
C PRO A 99 4.33 3.37 -4.55
N TYR A 100 3.45 2.66 -5.26
CA TYR A 100 2.27 2.01 -4.68
C TYR A 100 2.21 0.52 -5.06
N ALA A 101 1.83 -0.33 -4.10
CA ALA A 101 1.45 -1.71 -4.37
C ALA A 101 0.26 -2.18 -3.54
N ASP A 102 -0.55 -3.10 -4.08
CA ASP A 102 -1.69 -3.69 -3.36
C ASP A 102 -1.92 -5.18 -3.68
N ILE A 103 -2.91 -5.77 -3.00
CA ILE A 103 -3.34 -7.16 -3.21
C ILE A 103 -4.70 -7.26 -3.91
N ASN A 104 -5.12 -6.21 -4.61
CA ASN A 104 -6.47 -6.08 -5.17
C ASN A 104 -6.89 -7.32 -5.96
N ASP A 105 -8.01 -7.92 -5.58
CA ASP A 105 -8.65 -9.06 -6.25
C ASP A 105 -9.98 -8.74 -6.92
N ASP A 106 -10.42 -7.48 -6.85
CA ASP A 106 -11.62 -7.02 -7.52
C ASP A 106 -11.35 -6.73 -9.00
N VAL A 107 -12.04 -7.49 -9.86
CA VAL A 107 -11.85 -7.45 -11.32
C VAL A 107 -12.20 -6.08 -11.91
N GLU A 108 -13.30 -5.48 -11.46
CA GLU A 108 -13.74 -4.18 -11.98
C GLU A 108 -12.75 -3.07 -11.61
N THR A 109 -12.25 -3.10 -10.37
CA THR A 109 -11.25 -2.14 -9.89
C THR A 109 -9.91 -2.34 -10.61
N LEU A 110 -9.46 -3.58 -10.80
CA LEU A 110 -8.24 -3.87 -11.58
C LEU A 110 -8.36 -3.38 -13.03
N GLN A 111 -9.48 -3.64 -13.70
CA GLN A 111 -9.73 -3.14 -15.05
C GLN A 111 -9.66 -1.61 -15.09
N ALA A 112 -10.33 -0.94 -14.15
CA ALA A 112 -10.30 0.52 -14.06
C ALA A 112 -8.89 1.08 -13.81
N VAL A 113 -8.05 0.37 -13.05
CA VAL A 113 -6.63 0.72 -12.85
C VAL A 113 -5.83 0.57 -14.15
N PHE A 114 -5.96 -0.57 -14.83
CA PHE A 114 -5.23 -0.84 -16.08
C PHE A 114 -5.66 0.04 -17.25
N GLU A 115 -6.93 0.43 -17.32
CA GLU A 115 -7.49 1.29 -18.37
C GLU A 115 -7.28 2.79 -18.10
N SER A 116 -6.80 3.16 -16.91
CA SER A 116 -6.61 4.56 -16.51
C SER A 116 -5.35 5.18 -17.15
N GLU A 117 -5.50 5.77 -18.33
CA GLU A 117 -4.43 6.53 -18.99
C GLU A 117 -3.92 7.72 -18.16
N TYR A 118 -4.80 8.32 -17.36
CA TYR A 118 -4.43 9.37 -16.41
C TYR A 118 -3.42 8.86 -15.39
N LEU A 119 -3.74 7.75 -14.71
CA LEU A 119 -2.87 7.17 -13.67
C LEU A 119 -1.54 6.70 -14.27
N ASN A 120 -1.58 6.09 -15.45
CA ASN A 120 -0.39 5.68 -16.20
C ASN A 120 0.52 6.87 -16.54
N SER A 121 -0.06 7.96 -17.05
CA SER A 121 0.71 9.16 -17.41
C SER A 121 1.29 9.85 -16.17
N LEU A 122 0.51 9.96 -15.11
CA LEU A 122 0.92 10.53 -13.83
C LEU A 122 2.08 9.71 -13.21
N ALA A 123 1.98 8.38 -13.18
CA ALA A 123 3.04 7.52 -12.65
C ALA A 123 4.35 7.66 -13.42
N LYS A 124 4.27 7.79 -14.76
CA LYS A 124 5.43 8.07 -15.62
C LYS A 124 6.05 9.44 -15.35
N ASP A 125 5.22 10.48 -15.24
CA ASP A 125 5.68 11.85 -14.95
C ASP A 125 6.40 11.93 -13.60
N ARG A 126 5.87 11.24 -12.60
CA ARG A 126 6.47 11.18 -11.26
C ARG A 126 7.60 10.15 -11.12
N GLY A 127 7.82 9.31 -12.13
CA GLY A 127 8.88 8.30 -12.15
C GLY A 127 8.68 7.17 -11.12
N VAL A 128 7.43 6.82 -10.79
CA VAL A 128 7.11 5.78 -9.79
C VAL A 128 6.35 4.61 -10.37
N GLY A 129 6.48 3.45 -9.73
CA GLY A 129 5.74 2.24 -10.07
C GLY A 129 4.41 2.13 -9.32
N VAL A 130 3.40 1.58 -10.00
CA VAL A 130 2.11 1.16 -9.43
C VAL A 130 1.94 -0.33 -9.74
N LEU A 131 1.83 -1.16 -8.71
CA LEU A 131 1.69 -2.62 -8.84
C LEU A 131 0.41 -3.09 -8.15
N SER A 132 -0.65 -3.32 -8.92
CA SER A 132 -1.93 -3.81 -8.38
C SER A 132 -2.07 -5.32 -8.55
N GLY A 133 -2.69 -5.99 -7.59
CA GLY A 133 -3.00 -7.41 -7.65
C GLY A 133 -1.84 -8.35 -7.33
N LEU A 134 -1.05 -8.04 -6.30
CA LEU A 134 0.04 -8.90 -5.79
C LEU A 134 -0.43 -9.90 -4.72
N GLY A 135 -1.70 -10.29 -4.76
CA GLY A 135 -2.30 -11.25 -3.84
C GLY A 135 -2.09 -12.70 -4.27
N ALA A 136 -2.89 -13.62 -3.69
CA ALA A 136 -2.91 -15.01 -4.14
C ALA A 136 -3.63 -15.16 -5.49
N SER A 137 -4.74 -14.44 -5.67
CA SER A 137 -5.50 -14.37 -6.91
C SER A 137 -6.12 -12.98 -6.99
N PRO A 138 -5.69 -12.10 -7.91
CA PRO A 138 -4.56 -12.22 -8.85
C PRO A 138 -3.20 -12.22 -8.13
N GLY A 139 -2.15 -12.66 -8.83
CA GLY A 139 -0.76 -12.58 -8.37
C GLY A 139 -0.07 -13.95 -8.23
N GLY A 140 -0.60 -14.83 -7.38
CA GLY A 140 -0.01 -16.13 -7.04
C GLY A 140 -0.41 -17.32 -7.91
N GLY A 141 -1.29 -17.13 -8.90
CA GLY A 141 -1.59 -18.16 -9.90
C GLY A 141 -0.33 -18.49 -10.73
N PRO A 142 -0.18 -19.75 -11.22
CA PRO A 142 0.88 -20.04 -12.19
C PRO A 142 0.77 -19.04 -13.35
N PRO A 143 1.88 -18.56 -13.95
CA PRO A 143 1.80 -17.77 -15.16
C PRO A 143 0.96 -18.58 -16.14
N TYR A 144 -0.12 -18.00 -16.67
CA TYR A 144 -0.94 -18.67 -17.66
C TYR A 144 -0.05 -19.01 -18.85
N GLY A 145 0.48 -20.24 -18.86
CA GLY A 145 1.27 -20.78 -19.93
C GLY A 145 0.33 -21.05 -21.09
N HIS A 146 0.48 -20.31 -22.17
CA HIS A 146 0.05 -20.82 -23.46
C HIS A 146 0.95 -22.03 -23.76
N ALA A 147 0.36 -23.22 -23.63
CA ALA A 147 0.84 -24.42 -24.30
C ALA A 147 0.51 -24.35 -25.80
#